data_AF-A0A1G3MYS8-F1
#
_entry.id   AF-A0A1G3MYS8-F1
#
_cell.length_a   1.000
_cell.length_b   1.000
_cell.length_c   1.000
_cell.angle_alpha   90.00
_cell.angle_beta   90.00
_cell.angle_gamma   90.00
#
_symmetry.space_group_name_H-M   'P 1'
#
loop_
_entity.id
_entity.type
_entity.pdbx_description
1 polymer ?
#
loop_
_entity_poly.entity_id
_entity_poly.type
_entity_poly.pdbx_seq_one_letter_code
_entity_poly.pdbx_strand_id
1 'polypeptide(L)'
;MKMIDLTIPLGIGTPPWPTYEPLEMKYFKRLAPNGANGQILTHSNHIGTHLDGEIHFYTPGKDIASLDMDFLVHEGAIVDLSDCAGEYDVYTSKMVEDRVEVKPGDILIIHTGFHHYGWDQPTGDEIRYMIKHPGPDREFAEWAKRKKLRWIGVDCGSADHPMNTKIRDWMPKQAAECDRHFKAKYGKSLDEVFSEDKYQLMHLEMFHEHIIHAECMGGDIDLLLNQRALIGCFPWRLVDGESSVARIVAMVEDDRYEKLIAKKAKCELTKFGDIAGAKAAWLHQEAGKHPAPAPAMGKQVE
;
A
#
# COMPACT_ATOMS: atom_id res chain seq x y z
N MET A 1 14.56 -17.73 -9.44
CA MET A 1 13.64 -16.70 -8.92
C MET A 1 12.42 -16.55 -9.83
N LYS A 2 11.25 -16.48 -9.21
CA LYS A 2 9.94 -16.22 -9.82
C LYS A 2 9.26 -15.06 -9.08
N MET A 3 8.19 -14.52 -9.66
CA MET A 3 7.53 -13.31 -9.17
C MET A 3 6.10 -13.60 -8.70
N ILE A 4 5.73 -13.04 -7.55
CA ILE A 4 4.36 -12.91 -7.07
C ILE A 4 3.93 -11.47 -7.34
N ASP A 5 2.78 -11.29 -7.97
CA ASP A 5 2.26 -9.97 -8.34
C ASP A 5 1.58 -9.30 -7.15
N LEU A 6 1.97 -8.06 -6.84
CA LEU A 6 1.45 -7.27 -5.72
C LEU A 6 0.64 -6.05 -6.20
N THR A 7 0.16 -6.12 -7.44
CA THR A 7 -0.46 -5.01 -8.17
C THR A 7 -1.93 -5.32 -8.40
N ILE A 8 -2.84 -4.38 -8.10
CA ILE A 8 -4.24 -4.53 -8.51
C ILE A 8 -4.36 -4.32 -10.03
N PRO A 9 -5.35 -4.91 -10.71
CA PRO A 9 -5.62 -4.59 -12.10
C PRO A 9 -5.97 -3.11 -12.26
N LEU A 10 -5.62 -2.54 -13.42
CA LEU A 10 -5.96 -1.17 -13.81
C LEU A 10 -7.01 -1.18 -14.91
N GLY A 11 -8.12 -0.46 -14.70
CA GLY A 11 -9.19 -0.32 -15.68
C GLY A 11 -10.11 0.85 -15.37
N ILE A 12 -11.09 1.11 -16.23
CA ILE A 12 -12.03 2.24 -16.08
C ILE A 12 -12.89 2.17 -14.81
N GLY A 13 -12.91 1.03 -14.12
CA GLY A 13 -13.56 0.85 -12.83
C GLY A 13 -12.64 1.05 -11.63
N THR A 14 -11.34 1.28 -11.86
CA THR A 14 -10.38 1.59 -10.78
C THR A 14 -10.64 3.00 -10.28
N PRO A 15 -10.97 3.18 -8.99
CA PRO A 15 -11.12 4.51 -8.43
C PRO A 15 -9.77 5.23 -8.41
N PRO A 16 -9.68 6.50 -8.85
CA PRO A 16 -8.53 7.34 -8.56
C PRO A 16 -8.57 7.77 -7.09
N TRP A 17 -7.52 8.46 -6.62
CA TRP A 17 -7.62 9.22 -5.37
C TRP A 17 -8.88 10.12 -5.39
N PRO A 18 -9.64 10.24 -4.28
CA PRO A 18 -10.91 10.97 -4.30
C PRO A 18 -10.77 12.37 -4.88
N THR A 19 -11.73 12.76 -5.72
CA THR A 19 -11.81 14.04 -6.46
C THR A 19 -10.88 14.18 -7.68
N TYR A 20 -9.97 13.24 -7.93
CA TYR A 20 -9.05 13.30 -9.08
C TYR A 20 -9.70 12.81 -10.39
N GLU A 21 -9.04 13.12 -11.51
CA GLU A 21 -9.47 12.67 -12.84
C GLU A 21 -9.36 11.14 -12.95
N PRO A 22 -10.48 10.43 -13.22
CA PRO A 22 -10.50 8.98 -13.35
C PRO A 22 -9.87 8.52 -14.67
N LEU A 23 -9.59 7.22 -14.79
CA LEU A 23 -9.10 6.65 -16.04
C LEU A 23 -10.16 6.65 -17.13
N GLU A 24 -9.92 7.46 -18.16
CA GLU A 24 -10.57 7.34 -19.45
C GLU A 24 -9.78 6.42 -20.37
N MET A 25 -10.47 5.49 -21.03
CA MET A 25 -9.87 4.60 -22.02
C MET A 25 -10.73 4.56 -23.27
N LYS A 26 -10.17 4.98 -24.41
CA LYS A 26 -10.88 4.99 -25.70
C LYS A 26 -10.04 4.43 -26.82
N TYR A 27 -10.68 3.71 -27.75
CA TYR A 27 -10.04 3.35 -29.00
C TYR A 27 -10.01 4.56 -29.93
N PHE A 28 -8.81 5.00 -30.33
CA PHE A 28 -8.65 5.96 -31.42
C PHE A 28 -8.55 5.26 -32.78
N LYS A 29 -8.20 3.96 -32.78
CA LYS A 29 -8.26 3.10 -33.96
C LYS A 29 -8.66 1.67 -33.59
N ARG A 30 -9.40 1.02 -34.49
CA ARG A 30 -9.85 -0.38 -34.37
C ARG A 30 -9.29 -1.24 -35.50
N LEU A 31 -9.24 -2.57 -35.27
CA LEU A 31 -8.75 -3.56 -36.23
C LEU A 31 -9.36 -3.39 -37.62
N ALA A 32 -10.68 -3.20 -37.72
CA ALA A 32 -11.31 -2.79 -38.97
C ALA A 32 -11.55 -1.27 -38.96
N PRO A 33 -11.12 -0.52 -40.00
CA PRO A 33 -10.37 -0.95 -41.18
C PRO A 33 -8.83 -0.90 -41.00
N ASN A 34 -8.31 -0.54 -39.82
CA ASN A 34 -6.91 -0.07 -39.69
C ASN A 34 -5.85 -1.18 -39.58
N GLY A 35 -6.24 -2.45 -39.52
CA GLY A 35 -5.34 -3.60 -39.31
C GLY A 35 -4.73 -3.71 -37.91
N ALA A 36 -5.01 -2.76 -36.99
CA ALA A 36 -4.55 -2.78 -35.61
C ALA A 36 -5.50 -2.01 -34.68
N ASN A 37 -5.51 -2.40 -33.39
CA ASN A 37 -6.13 -1.61 -32.34
C ASN A 37 -5.14 -0.57 -31.79
N GLY A 38 -5.66 0.56 -31.34
CA GLY A 38 -4.88 1.56 -30.60
C GLY A 38 -5.80 2.30 -29.64
N GLN A 39 -5.32 2.49 -28.42
CA GLN A 39 -6.06 3.15 -27.35
C GLN A 39 -5.31 4.39 -26.86
N ILE A 40 -6.09 5.36 -26.39
CA ILE A 40 -5.61 6.50 -25.62
C ILE A 40 -6.12 6.31 -24.20
N LEU A 41 -5.23 6.55 -23.23
CA LEU A 41 -5.53 6.57 -21.82
C LEU A 41 -5.31 8.01 -21.33
N THR A 42 -6.28 8.55 -20.59
CA THR A 42 -6.16 9.81 -19.85
C THR A 42 -6.48 9.52 -18.40
N HIS A 43 -5.59 9.85 -17.48
CA HIS A 43 -5.78 9.63 -16.05
C HIS A 43 -4.88 10.56 -15.24
N SER A 44 -5.24 10.79 -13.98
CA SER A 44 -4.30 11.29 -12.96
C SER A 44 -3.26 10.21 -12.62
N ASN A 45 -2.05 10.58 -12.18
CA ASN A 45 -1.01 9.59 -11.83
C ASN A 45 -1.38 8.72 -10.62
N HIS A 46 -2.20 9.25 -9.70
CA HIS A 46 -2.66 8.59 -8.48
C HIS A 46 -3.90 7.72 -8.72
N ILE A 47 -3.71 6.63 -9.44
CA ILE A 47 -4.77 5.67 -9.76
C ILE A 47 -4.26 4.24 -9.73
N GLY A 48 -5.04 3.36 -9.10
CA GLY A 48 -4.65 1.95 -8.92
C GLY A 48 -3.32 1.83 -8.18
N THR A 49 -2.62 0.71 -8.33
CA THR A 49 -1.28 0.58 -7.75
C THR A 49 -0.31 1.56 -8.40
N HIS A 50 0.22 2.49 -7.62
CA HIS A 50 1.11 3.55 -8.10
C HIS A 50 2.18 3.87 -7.06
N LEU A 51 3.24 4.55 -7.50
CA LEU A 51 4.34 5.03 -6.67
C LEU A 51 4.34 6.56 -6.68
N ASP A 52 4.16 7.15 -5.52
CA ASP A 52 4.34 8.58 -5.31
C ASP A 52 5.82 8.86 -5.12
N GLY A 53 6.36 9.81 -5.88
CA GLY A 53 7.75 10.24 -5.84
C GLY A 53 7.95 11.47 -4.96
N GLU A 54 9.21 11.84 -4.73
CA GLU A 54 9.55 12.92 -3.79
C GLU A 54 8.90 14.25 -4.17
N ILE A 55 8.93 14.63 -5.46
CA ILE A 55 8.40 15.91 -5.93
C ILE A 55 6.89 16.08 -5.76
N HIS A 56 6.15 15.00 -5.46
CA HIS A 56 4.73 15.05 -5.13
C HIS A 56 4.48 15.97 -3.92
N PHE A 57 5.38 15.95 -2.93
CA PHE A 57 5.30 16.80 -1.72
C PHE A 57 6.60 17.53 -1.36
N TYR A 58 7.67 17.38 -2.14
CA TYR A 58 8.97 17.99 -1.90
C TYR A 58 9.58 18.59 -3.17
N THR A 59 9.41 19.90 -3.38
CA THR A 59 9.77 20.59 -4.63
C THR A 59 11.19 20.31 -5.18
N PRO A 60 12.27 20.26 -4.38
CA PRO A 60 13.61 19.97 -4.89
C PRO A 60 13.94 18.46 -4.92
N GLY A 61 12.96 17.60 -4.71
CA GLY A 61 13.12 16.15 -4.71
C GLY A 61 13.41 15.56 -6.08
N LYS A 62 13.59 14.24 -6.11
CA LYS A 62 13.75 13.45 -7.33
C LYS A 62 12.41 13.19 -8.01
N ASP A 63 12.40 13.29 -9.34
CA ASP A 63 11.31 12.75 -10.16
C ASP A 63 11.38 11.22 -10.24
N ILE A 64 10.32 10.59 -10.72
CA ILE A 64 10.25 9.12 -10.87
C ILE A 64 11.40 8.59 -11.75
N ALA A 65 11.80 9.31 -12.81
CA ALA A 65 12.88 8.86 -13.70
C ALA A 65 14.27 8.85 -13.05
N SER A 66 14.46 9.58 -11.94
CA SER A 66 15.72 9.69 -11.20
C SER A 66 15.88 8.64 -10.10
N LEU A 67 14.83 7.87 -9.80
CA LEU A 67 14.90 6.75 -8.86
C LEU A 67 15.69 5.59 -9.49
N ASP A 68 16.73 5.13 -8.80
CA ASP A 68 17.56 4.03 -9.27
C ASP A 68 16.96 2.65 -8.92
N MET A 69 17.44 1.62 -9.61
CA MET A 69 16.95 0.26 -9.42
C MET A 69 17.31 -0.35 -8.05
N ASP A 70 18.38 0.12 -7.38
CA ASP A 70 18.73 -0.35 -6.02
C ASP A 70 17.74 0.18 -4.98
N PHE A 71 17.23 1.40 -5.20
CA PHE A 71 16.16 1.99 -4.41
C PHE A 71 14.82 1.33 -4.68
N LEU A 72 14.48 1.12 -5.96
CA LEU A 72 13.21 0.53 -6.38
C LEU A 72 13.12 -0.98 -6.13
N VAL A 73 14.25 -1.69 -6.05
CA VAL A 73 14.34 -3.13 -5.85
C VAL A 73 15.28 -3.46 -4.69
N HIS A 74 14.72 -3.92 -3.58
CA HIS A 74 15.49 -4.23 -2.39
C HIS A 74 14.81 -5.29 -1.52
N GLU A 75 15.56 -5.86 -0.57
CA GLU A 75 14.97 -6.68 0.49
C GLU A 75 13.93 -5.87 1.27
N GLY A 76 12.85 -6.54 1.65
CA GLY A 76 11.83 -5.92 2.47
C GLY A 76 10.96 -6.90 3.23
N ALA A 77 10.11 -6.33 4.09
CA ALA A 77 9.20 -7.02 4.96
C ALA A 77 7.75 -6.78 4.48
N ILE A 78 6.94 -7.84 4.47
CA ILE A 78 5.51 -7.78 4.23
C ILE A 78 4.83 -8.10 5.56
N VAL A 79 4.14 -7.12 6.14
CA VAL A 79 3.48 -7.24 7.44
C VAL A 79 1.98 -7.34 7.29
N ASP A 80 1.34 -8.24 8.04
CA ASP A 80 -0.11 -8.36 8.12
C ASP A 80 -0.65 -7.70 9.40
N LEU A 81 -1.31 -6.56 9.27
CA LEU A 81 -1.96 -5.82 10.35
C LEU A 81 -3.48 -6.04 10.40
N SER A 82 -4.04 -6.90 9.54
CA SER A 82 -5.49 -7.08 9.40
C SER A 82 -6.19 -7.59 10.66
N ASP A 83 -5.45 -8.17 11.60
CA ASP A 83 -5.95 -8.64 12.89
C ASP A 83 -5.99 -7.54 13.96
N CYS A 84 -5.26 -6.43 13.79
CA CYS A 84 -5.12 -5.38 14.80
C CYS A 84 -5.45 -3.96 14.34
N ALA A 85 -5.62 -3.73 13.03
CA ALA A 85 -5.98 -2.44 12.45
C ALA A 85 -7.20 -2.58 11.52
N GLY A 86 -8.35 -2.09 11.98
CA GLY A 86 -9.60 -2.05 11.22
C GLY A 86 -9.94 -0.63 10.73
N GLU A 87 -11.24 -0.41 10.48
CA GLU A 87 -11.71 0.90 10.01
C GLU A 87 -11.29 2.04 10.95
N TYR A 88 -10.67 3.07 10.37
CA TYR A 88 -10.15 4.26 11.05
C TYR A 88 -9.14 3.99 12.17
N ASP A 89 -8.52 2.81 12.21
CA ASP A 89 -7.53 2.55 13.25
C ASP A 89 -6.21 3.24 12.98
N VAL A 90 -5.49 3.55 14.07
CA VAL A 90 -4.12 4.03 14.02
C VAL A 90 -3.19 2.84 14.22
N TYR A 91 -2.43 2.46 13.19
CA TYR A 91 -1.40 1.43 13.33
C TYR A 91 -0.06 2.02 13.78
N THR A 92 0.75 1.21 14.45
CA THR A 92 2.00 1.66 15.12
C THR A 92 3.19 0.83 14.69
N SER A 93 4.41 1.36 14.91
CA SER A 93 5.64 0.62 14.62
C SER A 93 5.73 -0.69 15.41
N LYS A 94 5.23 -0.69 16.66
CA LYS A 94 5.18 -1.88 17.50
C LYS A 94 4.34 -2.99 16.88
N MET A 95 3.16 -2.66 16.32
CA MET A 95 2.31 -3.65 15.67
C MET A 95 3.04 -4.33 14.50
N VAL A 96 3.92 -3.59 13.81
CA VAL A 96 4.74 -4.11 12.74
C VAL A 96 5.83 -5.04 13.26
N GLU A 97 6.64 -4.57 14.20
CA GLU A 97 7.80 -5.30 14.75
C GLU A 97 7.39 -6.56 15.54
N ASP A 98 6.18 -6.59 16.10
CA ASP A 98 5.62 -7.78 16.77
C ASP A 98 5.33 -8.94 15.76
N ARG A 99 5.27 -8.65 14.46
CA ARG A 99 4.82 -9.58 13.42
C ARG A 99 5.89 -9.94 12.39
N VAL A 100 6.73 -8.99 12.00
CA VAL A 100 7.82 -9.23 11.05
C VAL A 100 9.04 -8.39 11.40
N GLU A 101 10.23 -8.98 11.25
CA GLU A 101 11.49 -8.23 11.40
C GLU A 101 11.63 -7.23 10.25
N VAL A 102 11.80 -5.95 10.59
CA VAL A 102 12.13 -4.87 9.65
C VAL A 102 13.57 -4.41 9.89
N LYS A 103 14.42 -4.51 8.87
CA LYS A 103 15.84 -4.14 8.95
C LYS A 103 16.06 -2.72 8.44
N PRO A 104 17.16 -2.06 8.86
CA PRO A 104 17.49 -0.77 8.31
C PRO A 104 17.68 -0.80 6.78
N GLY A 105 17.10 0.14 6.03
CA GLY A 105 17.19 0.17 4.56
C GLY A 105 16.20 -0.72 3.83
N ASP A 106 15.29 -1.39 4.54
CA ASP A 106 14.28 -2.25 3.92
C ASP A 106 13.20 -1.47 3.16
N ILE A 107 12.55 -2.17 2.24
CA ILE A 107 11.19 -1.85 1.79
C ILE A 107 10.19 -2.43 2.81
N LEU A 108 9.11 -1.71 3.10
CA LEU A 108 8.05 -2.20 3.97
C LEU A 108 6.72 -2.23 3.21
N ILE A 109 6.09 -3.40 3.12
CA ILE A 109 4.73 -3.55 2.58
C ILE A 109 3.78 -3.83 3.74
N ILE A 110 2.75 -3.00 3.86
CA ILE A 110 1.75 -3.06 4.91
C ILE A 110 0.46 -3.61 4.31
N HIS A 111 0.10 -4.81 4.72
CA HIS A 111 -1.19 -5.42 4.45
C HIS A 111 -2.12 -5.15 5.64
N THR A 112 -3.17 -4.37 5.43
CA THR A 112 -4.24 -4.11 6.40
C THR A 112 -5.49 -4.96 6.13
N GLY A 113 -5.53 -5.64 4.97
CA GLY A 113 -6.69 -6.36 4.46
C GLY A 113 -7.68 -5.47 3.72
N PHE A 114 -7.38 -4.17 3.56
CA PHE A 114 -8.31 -3.26 2.91
C PHE A 114 -8.38 -3.45 1.40
N HIS A 115 -7.34 -4.00 0.75
CA HIS A 115 -7.44 -4.34 -0.66
C HIS A 115 -8.55 -5.35 -0.94
N HIS A 116 -9.05 -6.10 0.06
CA HIS A 116 -10.21 -6.99 -0.07
C HIS A 116 -11.52 -6.24 -0.38
N TYR A 117 -11.56 -4.93 -0.14
CA TYR A 117 -12.66 -4.03 -0.53
C TYR A 117 -12.40 -3.28 -1.83
N GLY A 118 -11.29 -3.59 -2.52
CA GLY A 118 -10.95 -3.02 -3.82
C GLY A 118 -11.99 -3.34 -4.89
N TRP A 119 -12.01 -2.51 -5.94
CA TRP A 119 -12.93 -2.65 -7.07
C TRP A 119 -12.78 -3.99 -7.83
N ASP A 120 -11.61 -4.62 -7.69
CA ASP A 120 -11.22 -5.89 -8.28
C ASP A 120 -11.71 -7.12 -7.49
N GLN A 121 -12.22 -6.90 -6.28
CA GLN A 121 -12.59 -7.95 -5.34
C GLN A 121 -14.10 -8.22 -5.29
N PRO A 122 -14.52 -9.44 -4.90
CA PRO A 122 -15.95 -9.78 -4.77
C PRO A 122 -16.67 -9.00 -3.66
N THR A 123 -15.92 -8.45 -2.72
CA THR A 123 -16.40 -7.66 -1.57
C THR A 123 -16.21 -6.15 -1.77
N GLY A 124 -16.03 -5.70 -3.01
CA GLY A 124 -15.76 -4.30 -3.36
C GLY A 124 -16.67 -3.30 -2.64
N ASP A 125 -16.05 -2.37 -1.93
CA ASP A 125 -16.68 -1.26 -1.20
C ASP A 125 -15.72 -0.07 -1.25
N GLU A 126 -15.92 0.81 -2.24
CA GLU A 126 -15.03 1.95 -2.50
C GLU A 126 -14.95 2.92 -1.31
N ILE A 127 -16.05 3.12 -0.57
CA ILE A 127 -16.04 3.99 0.61
C ILE A 127 -15.17 3.36 1.68
N ARG A 128 -15.33 2.06 1.94
CA ARG A 128 -14.50 1.37 2.93
C ARG A 128 -13.03 1.38 2.53
N TYR A 129 -12.74 1.09 1.26
CA TYR A 129 -11.40 1.03 0.71
C TYR A 129 -10.66 2.38 0.72
N MET A 130 -11.29 3.45 0.22
CA MET A 130 -10.64 4.74 0.03
C MET A 130 -10.77 5.68 1.24
N ILE A 131 -11.82 5.53 2.05
CA ILE A 131 -12.21 6.56 3.04
C ILE A 131 -12.08 6.07 4.48
N LYS A 132 -12.21 4.74 4.71
CA LYS A 132 -12.27 4.17 6.06
C LYS A 132 -11.04 3.35 6.44
N HIS A 133 -10.06 3.22 5.57
CA HIS A 133 -8.87 2.44 5.87
C HIS A 133 -8.09 3.00 7.08
N PRO A 134 -7.36 2.15 7.81
CA PRO A 134 -6.48 2.60 8.87
C PRO A 134 -5.28 3.35 8.28
N GLY A 135 -4.57 4.06 9.14
CA GLY A 135 -3.34 4.75 8.79
C GLY A 135 -2.44 4.92 10.01
N PRO A 136 -1.20 5.40 9.83
CA PRO A 136 -0.30 5.65 10.92
C PRO A 136 -0.53 7.02 11.57
N ASP A 137 0.22 7.28 12.63
CA ASP A 137 0.47 8.62 13.17
C ASP A 137 1.98 8.90 13.18
N ARG A 138 2.40 10.11 13.56
CA ARG A 138 3.80 10.58 13.58
C ARG A 138 4.77 9.62 14.28
N GLU A 139 4.33 8.85 15.26
CA GLU A 139 5.16 7.79 15.90
C GLU A 139 5.76 6.84 14.87
N PHE A 140 4.94 6.38 13.93
CA PHE A 140 5.34 5.44 12.89
C PHE A 140 6.27 6.10 11.87
N ALA A 141 5.98 7.35 11.47
CA ALA A 141 6.84 8.13 10.58
C ALA A 141 8.27 8.27 11.15
N GLU A 142 8.37 8.62 12.44
CA GLU A 142 9.65 8.74 13.12
C GLU A 142 10.39 7.39 13.24
N TRP A 143 9.66 6.29 13.44
CA TRP A 143 10.25 4.94 13.40
C TRP A 143 10.76 4.59 12.00
N ALA A 144 9.99 4.87 10.95
CA ALA A 144 10.38 4.61 9.56
C ALA A 144 11.64 5.39 9.18
N LYS A 145 11.76 6.65 9.58
CA LYS A 145 13.00 7.46 9.44
C LYS A 145 14.19 6.82 10.16
N ARG A 146 14.03 6.37 11.40
CA ARG A 146 15.09 5.66 12.15
C ARG A 146 15.52 4.37 11.47
N LYS A 147 14.57 3.63 10.88
CA LYS A 147 14.84 2.44 10.06
C LYS A 147 15.42 2.78 8.70
N LYS A 148 15.41 4.05 8.26
CA LYS A 148 15.87 4.46 6.93
C LYS A 148 15.20 3.62 5.85
N LEU A 149 13.88 3.41 5.97
CA LEU A 149 13.13 2.65 4.98
C LEU A 149 13.31 3.30 3.61
N ARG A 150 13.38 2.49 2.54
CA ARG A 150 13.49 3.03 1.19
C ARG A 150 12.15 3.59 0.73
N TRP A 151 11.13 2.75 0.76
CA TRP A 151 9.77 3.14 0.46
C TRP A 151 8.79 2.21 1.17
N ILE A 152 7.56 2.69 1.34
CA ILE A 152 6.49 2.01 2.05
C ILE A 152 5.36 1.72 1.08
N GLY A 153 4.98 0.45 0.95
CA GLY A 153 3.81 0.02 0.21
C GLY A 153 2.62 -0.19 1.14
N VAL A 154 1.43 0.24 0.76
CA VAL A 154 0.19 -0.01 1.50
C VAL A 154 -0.90 -0.58 0.60
N ASP A 155 -1.71 -1.49 1.15
CA ASP A 155 -2.87 -2.07 0.48
C ASP A 155 -4.14 -1.19 0.61
N CYS A 156 -3.94 0.10 0.88
CA CYS A 156 -4.96 1.11 1.15
C CYS A 156 -4.99 2.18 0.05
N GLY A 157 -6.06 2.99 0.06
CA GLY A 157 -6.19 4.17 -0.78
C GLY A 157 -5.10 5.22 -0.58
N SER A 158 -4.50 5.29 0.62
CA SER A 158 -3.30 6.08 0.90
C SER A 158 -2.45 5.53 2.04
N ALA A 159 -1.16 5.91 2.09
CA ALA A 159 -0.25 5.67 3.21
C ALA A 159 -0.56 6.57 4.43
N ASP A 160 -1.24 7.70 4.23
CA ASP A 160 -1.76 8.54 5.31
C ASP A 160 -3.11 8.00 5.84
N HIS A 161 -3.44 8.30 7.09
CA HIS A 161 -4.78 8.00 7.60
C HIS A 161 -5.81 8.92 6.91
N PRO A 162 -6.92 8.44 6.32
CA PRO A 162 -7.82 9.28 5.51
C PRO A 162 -8.25 10.59 6.19
N MET A 163 -8.45 10.53 7.50
CA MET A 163 -8.89 11.67 8.31
C MET A 163 -7.80 12.68 8.70
N ASN A 164 -6.53 12.47 8.36
CA ASN A 164 -5.50 13.52 8.38
C ASN A 164 -5.27 14.16 6.99
N THR A 165 -6.13 13.85 6.01
CA THR A 165 -6.08 14.39 4.65
C THR A 165 -7.31 15.26 4.34
N LYS A 166 -7.41 15.77 3.12
CA LYS A 166 -8.58 16.53 2.65
C LYS A 166 -9.87 15.71 2.60
N ILE A 167 -9.79 14.37 2.62
CA ILE A 167 -10.96 13.48 2.73
C ILE A 167 -11.81 13.86 3.95
N ARG A 168 -11.20 14.29 5.05
CA ARG A 168 -11.91 14.72 6.25
C ARG A 168 -12.96 15.81 5.95
N ASP A 169 -12.63 16.73 5.06
CA ASP A 169 -13.52 17.83 4.66
C ASP A 169 -14.53 17.39 3.59
N TRP A 170 -14.10 16.54 2.64
CA TRP A 170 -14.94 16.04 1.55
C TRP A 170 -15.99 15.04 2.03
N MET A 171 -15.71 14.32 3.12
CA MET A 171 -16.54 13.22 3.64
C MET A 171 -16.96 13.47 5.10
N PRO A 172 -17.73 14.55 5.39
CA PRO A 172 -18.02 14.97 6.76
C PRO A 172 -18.83 13.95 7.57
N LYS A 173 -19.62 13.10 6.91
CA LYS A 173 -20.33 11.99 7.56
C LYS A 173 -19.35 10.96 8.13
N GLN A 174 -18.34 10.58 7.34
CA GLN A 174 -17.29 9.64 7.72
C GLN A 174 -16.33 10.27 8.73
N ALA A 175 -16.03 11.56 8.62
CA ALA A 175 -15.27 12.29 9.64
C ALA A 175 -15.98 12.24 11.01
N ALA A 176 -17.30 12.46 11.06
CA ALA A 176 -18.08 12.33 12.29
C ALA A 176 -18.16 10.88 12.80
N GLU A 177 -18.15 9.89 11.90
CA GLU A 177 -18.06 8.47 12.26
C GLU A 177 -16.71 8.12 12.91
N CYS A 178 -15.62 8.55 12.27
CA CYS A 178 -14.26 8.39 12.77
C CYS A 178 -14.08 9.09 14.13
N ASP A 179 -14.60 10.31 14.33
CA ASP A 179 -14.50 10.99 15.62
C ASP A 179 -15.18 10.21 16.76
N ARG A 180 -16.33 9.57 16.49
CA ARG A 180 -16.97 8.67 17.48
C ARG A 180 -16.11 7.44 17.75
N HIS A 181 -15.52 6.85 16.71
CA HIS A 181 -14.59 5.73 16.85
C HIS A 181 -13.38 6.11 17.71
N PHE A 182 -12.77 7.27 17.45
CA PHE A 182 -11.61 7.75 18.19
C PHE A 182 -11.94 8.01 19.66
N LYS A 183 -13.07 8.66 19.95
CA LYS A 183 -13.53 8.88 21.32
C LYS A 183 -13.77 7.57 22.07
N ALA A 184 -14.34 6.57 21.39
CA ALA A 184 -14.62 5.27 22.00
C ALA A 184 -13.36 4.42 22.21
N LYS A 185 -12.45 4.38 21.23
CA LYS A 185 -11.27 3.50 21.24
C LYS A 185 -10.05 4.11 21.90
N TYR A 186 -9.79 5.39 21.65
CA TYR A 186 -8.58 6.10 22.10
C TYR A 186 -8.85 7.13 23.22
N GLY A 187 -10.12 7.39 23.55
CA GLY A 187 -10.49 8.38 24.56
C GLY A 187 -10.17 9.83 24.17
N LYS A 188 -9.91 10.07 22.87
CA LYS A 188 -9.57 11.37 22.29
C LYS A 188 -10.45 11.62 21.07
N SER A 189 -10.74 12.88 20.78
CA SER A 189 -11.38 13.28 19.53
C SER A 189 -10.43 13.12 18.34
N LEU A 190 -11.01 13.16 17.15
CA LEU A 190 -10.24 13.16 15.91
C LEU A 190 -9.27 14.35 15.83
N ASP A 191 -9.71 15.54 16.28
CA ASP A 191 -8.90 16.77 16.31
C ASP A 191 -7.72 16.70 17.27
N GLU A 192 -7.86 15.98 18.38
CA GLU A 192 -6.78 15.81 19.36
C GLU A 192 -5.69 14.84 18.88
N VAL A 193 -6.05 13.87 18.03
CA VAL A 193 -5.09 12.90 17.49
C VAL A 193 -4.45 13.41 16.21
N PHE A 194 -5.26 13.88 15.25
CA PHE A 194 -4.82 14.48 14.00
C PHE A 194 -5.03 16.00 14.03
N SER A 195 -4.19 16.65 14.83
CA SER A 195 -4.05 18.10 14.85
C SER A 195 -3.57 18.65 13.51
N GLU A 196 -3.71 19.96 13.30
CA GLU A 196 -3.38 20.62 12.02
C GLU A 196 -1.93 20.36 11.57
N ASP A 197 -0.99 20.25 12.50
CA ASP A 197 0.42 19.96 12.20
C ASP A 197 0.67 18.53 11.69
N LYS A 198 -0.33 17.65 11.75
CA LYS A 198 -0.27 16.25 11.29
C LYS A 198 -1.00 16.03 9.97
N TYR A 199 -1.38 17.10 9.28
CA TYR A 199 -1.98 17.01 7.95
C TYR A 199 -1.04 16.31 6.97
N GLN A 200 -1.51 15.24 6.31
CA GLN A 200 -0.74 14.42 5.36
C GLN A 200 0.71 14.13 5.81
N LEU A 201 0.88 13.82 7.10
CA LEU A 201 2.20 13.75 7.72
C LEU A 201 3.09 12.71 7.06
N MET A 202 2.53 11.59 6.59
CA MET A 202 3.35 10.58 5.94
C MET A 202 3.95 11.13 4.66
N HIS A 203 3.25 11.97 3.92
CA HIS A 203 3.83 12.58 2.72
C HIS A 203 4.77 13.74 3.06
N LEU A 204 4.29 14.71 3.82
CA LEU A 204 5.01 15.96 4.10
C LEU A 204 6.28 15.75 4.93
N GLU A 205 6.25 14.81 5.88
CA GLU A 205 7.37 14.59 6.79
C GLU A 205 8.38 13.54 6.31
N MET A 206 8.08 12.80 5.23
CA MET A 206 8.89 11.65 4.81
C MET A 206 9.54 11.83 3.43
N PHE A 207 8.89 12.53 2.49
CA PHE A 207 9.36 12.56 1.09
C PHE A 207 10.68 13.32 0.95
N HIS A 208 10.90 14.33 1.78
CA HIS A 208 12.18 15.05 1.85
C HIS A 208 13.31 14.23 2.52
N GLU A 209 12.97 13.14 3.19
CA GLU A 209 13.90 12.14 3.75
C GLU A 209 14.13 10.97 2.77
N HIS A 210 13.64 11.07 1.53
CA HIS A 210 13.70 10.04 0.49
C HIS A 210 12.90 8.76 0.82
N ILE A 211 11.93 8.84 1.74
CA ILE A 211 11.04 7.72 2.07
C ILE A 211 9.70 7.95 1.39
N ILE A 212 9.49 7.28 0.26
CA ILE A 212 8.33 7.48 -0.62
C ILE A 212 7.31 6.34 -0.51
N HIS A 213 6.14 6.47 -1.16
CA HIS A 213 5.03 5.53 -0.96
C HIS A 213 4.55 4.86 -2.24
N ALA A 214 4.22 3.57 -2.13
CA ALA A 214 3.36 2.89 -3.07
C ALA A 214 1.98 2.66 -2.45
N GLU A 215 0.93 3.07 -3.15
CA GLU A 215 -0.44 3.01 -2.63
C GLU A 215 -1.28 2.05 -3.49
N CYS A 216 -2.43 1.64 -2.95
CA CYS A 216 -3.36 0.71 -3.60
C CYS A 216 -2.71 -0.61 -4.06
N MET A 217 -1.82 -1.18 -3.24
CA MET A 217 -1.26 -2.50 -3.49
C MET A 217 -2.33 -3.60 -3.31
N GLY A 218 -2.11 -4.75 -3.93
CA GLY A 218 -3.04 -5.88 -3.85
C GLY A 218 -2.49 -7.11 -4.59
N GLY A 219 -3.26 -7.69 -5.51
CA GLY A 219 -2.87 -8.91 -6.22
C GLY A 219 -2.83 -10.13 -5.29
N ASP A 220 -1.69 -10.82 -5.25
CA ASP A 220 -1.48 -12.03 -4.45
C ASP A 220 -0.71 -11.75 -3.14
N ILE A 221 -0.79 -10.53 -2.61
CA ILE A 221 -0.13 -10.12 -1.34
C ILE A 221 -0.48 -11.05 -0.16
N ASP A 222 -1.69 -11.63 -0.13
CA ASP A 222 -2.15 -12.60 0.88
C ASP A 222 -1.27 -13.87 0.99
N LEU A 223 -0.44 -14.17 -0.02
CA LEU A 223 0.50 -15.29 0.03
C LEU A 223 1.76 -15.01 0.86
N LEU A 224 2.05 -13.73 1.12
CA LEU A 224 3.33 -13.26 1.64
C LEU A 224 3.23 -12.61 3.03
N LEU A 225 2.07 -12.73 3.68
CA LEU A 225 1.79 -12.18 5.00
C LEU A 225 2.85 -12.60 6.04
N ASN A 226 3.36 -11.62 6.80
CA ASN A 226 4.40 -11.76 7.83
C ASN A 226 5.69 -12.43 7.33
N GLN A 227 6.08 -12.17 6.09
CA GLN A 227 7.29 -12.73 5.49
C GLN A 227 8.21 -11.64 4.94
N ARG A 228 9.45 -12.04 4.67
CA ARG A 228 10.41 -11.22 3.93
C ARG A 228 10.55 -11.71 2.50
N ALA A 229 10.86 -10.80 1.58
CA ALA A 229 11.19 -11.10 0.19
C ALA A 229 12.01 -9.97 -0.44
N LEU A 230 12.65 -10.25 -1.56
CA LEU A 230 13.13 -9.22 -2.46
C LEU A 230 11.90 -8.59 -3.13
N ILE A 231 11.70 -7.29 -2.98
CA ILE A 231 10.55 -6.57 -3.53
C ILE A 231 11.04 -5.61 -4.62
N GLY A 232 10.28 -5.51 -5.71
CA GLY A 232 10.57 -4.57 -6.79
C GLY A 232 9.35 -3.76 -7.20
N CYS A 233 9.53 -2.44 -7.34
CA CYS A 233 8.57 -1.52 -7.90
C CYS A 233 9.03 -1.05 -9.29
N PHE A 234 8.17 -1.20 -10.31
CA PHE A 234 8.47 -0.88 -11.70
C PHE A 234 7.49 0.17 -12.24
N PRO A 235 7.66 1.46 -11.88
CA PRO A 235 6.93 2.56 -12.50
C PRO A 235 7.44 2.85 -13.91
N TRP A 236 6.74 3.72 -14.66
CA TRP A 236 7.37 4.30 -15.84
C TRP A 236 8.59 5.11 -15.44
N ARG A 237 9.63 5.10 -16.27
CA ARG A 237 10.75 6.04 -16.13
C ARG A 237 10.31 7.44 -16.59
N LEU A 238 9.44 8.07 -15.79
CA LEU A 238 8.72 9.28 -16.12
C LEU A 238 9.52 10.52 -15.71
N VAL A 239 10.08 11.20 -16.71
CA VAL A 239 10.80 12.47 -16.51
C VAL A 239 9.80 13.53 -16.07
N ASP A 240 10.17 14.32 -15.07
CA ASP A 240 9.33 15.32 -14.38
C ASP A 240 8.08 14.71 -13.71
N GLY A 241 8.02 13.37 -13.60
CA GLY A 241 6.91 12.65 -12.98
C GLY A 241 6.94 12.78 -11.47
N GLU A 242 5.84 13.25 -10.90
CA GLU A 242 5.65 13.31 -9.44
C GLU A 242 5.15 11.99 -8.86
N SER A 243 4.44 11.21 -9.66
CA SER A 243 3.93 9.88 -9.33
C SER A 243 3.82 9.07 -10.63
N SER A 244 3.71 7.75 -10.53
CA SER A 244 3.52 6.89 -11.69
C SER A 244 2.85 5.58 -11.32
N VAL A 245 1.88 5.15 -12.13
CA VAL A 245 1.35 3.78 -12.08
C VAL A 245 2.51 2.78 -12.15
N ALA A 246 2.47 1.77 -11.29
CA ALA A 246 3.60 0.87 -11.12
C ALA A 246 3.15 -0.58 -11.10
N ARG A 247 4.00 -1.47 -11.64
CA ARG A 247 3.90 -2.90 -11.39
C ARG A 247 4.80 -3.24 -10.21
N ILE A 248 4.24 -3.81 -9.14
CA ILE A 248 4.98 -4.19 -7.95
C ILE A 248 4.95 -5.70 -7.81
N VAL A 249 6.10 -6.30 -7.49
CA VAL A 249 6.23 -7.75 -7.34
C VAL A 249 7.10 -8.10 -6.15
N ALA A 250 6.86 -9.27 -5.57
CA ALA A 250 7.84 -9.95 -4.72
C ALA A 250 8.54 -11.05 -5.53
N MET A 251 9.87 -11.05 -5.47
CA MET A 251 10.73 -12.06 -6.08
C MET A 251 11.11 -13.11 -5.04
N VAL A 252 10.87 -14.37 -5.37
CA VAL A 252 11.09 -15.51 -4.48
C VAL A 252 11.80 -16.65 -5.22
N GLU A 253 12.49 -17.52 -4.49
CA GLU A 253 13.11 -18.71 -5.05
C GLU A 253 12.09 -19.69 -5.63
N ASP A 254 12.53 -20.51 -6.59
CA ASP A 254 11.65 -21.36 -7.38
C ASP A 254 10.88 -22.36 -6.50
N ASP A 255 11.53 -22.97 -5.50
CA ASP A 255 10.86 -23.91 -4.59
C ASP A 255 9.81 -23.22 -3.68
N ARG A 256 10.08 -21.97 -3.27
CA ARG A 256 9.14 -21.13 -2.53
C ARG A 256 7.96 -20.74 -3.41
N TYR A 257 8.22 -20.36 -4.66
CA TYR A 257 7.18 -20.03 -5.63
C TYR A 257 6.20 -21.18 -5.82
N GLU A 258 6.67 -22.40 -6.07
CA GLU A 258 5.80 -23.57 -6.26
C GLU A 258 4.89 -23.81 -5.04
N LYS A 259 5.41 -23.62 -3.82
CA LYS A 259 4.61 -23.70 -2.59
C LYS A 259 3.54 -22.62 -2.52
N LEU A 260 3.86 -21.37 -2.89
CA LEU A 260 2.93 -20.25 -2.89
C LEU A 260 1.83 -20.43 -3.95
N ILE A 261 2.17 -20.89 -5.16
CA ILE A 261 1.18 -21.20 -6.20
C ILE A 261 0.29 -22.38 -5.81
N ALA A 262 0.84 -23.41 -5.16
CA ALA A 262 0.05 -24.51 -4.62
C ALA A 262 -0.92 -24.06 -3.50
N LYS A 263 -0.57 -23.01 -2.74
CA LYS A 263 -1.50 -22.34 -1.81
C LYS A 263 -2.57 -21.56 -2.56
N LYS A 264 -2.20 -20.74 -3.55
CA LYS A 264 -3.13 -19.98 -4.39
C LYS A 264 -4.17 -20.88 -5.07
N ALA A 265 -3.77 -22.06 -5.54
CA ALA A 265 -4.66 -23.03 -6.18
C ALA A 265 -5.80 -23.56 -5.27
N LYS A 266 -5.70 -23.37 -3.95
CA LYS A 266 -6.74 -23.72 -2.97
C LYS A 266 -7.69 -22.56 -2.66
N CYS A 267 -7.40 -21.37 -3.16
CA CYS A 267 -8.17 -20.16 -2.90
C CYS A 267 -9.27 -19.98 -3.96
N GLU A 268 -10.36 -19.33 -3.58
CA GLU A 268 -11.23 -18.70 -4.58
C GLU A 268 -10.48 -17.51 -5.19
N LEU A 269 -10.58 -17.35 -6.51
CA LEU A 269 -9.91 -16.28 -7.25
C LEU A 269 -10.91 -15.22 -7.69
N THR A 270 -10.44 -13.98 -7.79
CA THR A 270 -11.19 -12.89 -8.43
C THR A 270 -11.36 -13.17 -9.93
N LYS A 271 -12.22 -12.38 -10.60
CA LYS A 271 -12.35 -12.45 -12.07
C LYS A 271 -11.07 -12.09 -12.83
N PHE A 272 -10.08 -11.52 -12.13
CA PHE A 272 -8.77 -11.15 -12.68
C PHE A 272 -7.68 -12.20 -12.39
N GLY A 273 -8.01 -13.22 -11.58
CA GLY A 273 -7.11 -14.32 -11.25
C GLY A 273 -6.30 -14.13 -9.98
N ASP A 274 -6.51 -13.05 -9.23
CA ASP A 274 -5.89 -12.79 -7.92
C ASP A 274 -6.65 -13.52 -6.81
N ILE A 275 -6.06 -13.65 -5.62
CA ILE A 275 -6.74 -14.25 -4.48
C ILE A 275 -7.90 -13.35 -4.03
N ALA A 276 -9.08 -13.95 -3.83
CA ALA A 276 -10.18 -13.29 -3.16
C ALA A 276 -9.97 -13.36 -1.63
N GLY A 277 -9.11 -12.50 -1.10
CA GLY A 277 -8.59 -12.60 0.28
C GLY A 277 -9.65 -12.66 1.37
N ALA A 278 -10.77 -11.93 1.23
CA ALA A 278 -11.92 -12.00 2.15
C ALA A 278 -12.52 -13.42 2.30
N LYS A 279 -12.29 -14.29 1.31
CA LYS A 279 -12.74 -15.70 1.31
C LYS A 279 -11.63 -16.69 1.68
N ALA A 280 -10.42 -16.19 1.90
CA ALA A 280 -9.21 -16.95 2.22
C ALA A 280 -8.68 -16.65 3.64
N ALA A 281 -9.58 -16.44 4.61
CA ALA A 281 -9.25 -16.12 6.01
C ALA A 281 -8.20 -17.04 6.66
N TRP A 282 -8.08 -18.28 6.19
CA TRP A 282 -7.09 -19.25 6.66
C TRP A 282 -5.64 -18.83 6.37
N LEU A 283 -5.37 -18.01 5.33
CA LEU A 283 -4.04 -17.47 5.04
C LEU A 283 -3.55 -16.55 6.17
N HIS A 284 -4.43 -15.65 6.64
CA HIS A 284 -4.15 -14.76 7.77
C HIS A 284 -3.94 -15.54 9.08
N GLN A 285 -4.77 -16.57 9.32
CA GLN A 285 -4.62 -17.45 10.48
C GLN A 285 -3.31 -18.25 10.46
N GLU A 286 -2.83 -18.64 9.27
CA GLU A 286 -1.54 -19.30 9.11
C GLU A 286 -0.39 -18.33 9.39
N ALA A 287 -0.46 -17.11 8.86
CA ALA A 287 0.53 -16.06 9.08
C ALA A 287 0.67 -15.68 10.56
N GLY A 288 -0.44 -15.62 11.31
CA GLY A 288 -0.44 -15.32 12.75
C GLY A 288 0.20 -16.39 13.65
N LYS A 289 0.41 -17.63 13.15
CA LYS A 289 1.04 -18.72 13.91
C LYS A 289 2.58 -18.67 13.90
N HIS A 290 3.17 -17.81 13.07
CA HIS A 290 4.61 -17.64 12.93
C HIS A 290 5.00 -16.19 13.23
N PRO A 291 4.88 -15.73 14.49
CA PRO A 291 5.28 -14.37 14.85
C PRO A 291 6.78 -14.15 14.63
N ALA A 292 7.18 -12.89 14.50
CA ALA A 292 8.59 -12.52 14.40
C ALA A 292 9.43 -13.17 15.52
N PRO A 293 10.66 -13.64 15.22
CA PRO A 293 11.56 -14.09 16.26
C PRO A 293 11.78 -12.94 17.26
N ALA A 294 11.74 -13.25 18.56
CA ALA A 294 11.94 -12.26 19.61
C ALA A 294 13.23 -11.46 19.34
N PRO A 295 13.22 -10.12 19.53
CA PRO A 295 14.41 -9.32 19.27
C PRO A 295 15.57 -9.87 20.10
N ALA A 296 16.70 -10.13 19.43
CA ALA A 296 17.91 -10.56 20.11
C ALA A 296 18.21 -9.51 21.20
N MET A 297 18.17 -9.92 22.47
CA MET A 297 18.58 -9.05 23.57
C MET A 297 20.02 -8.61 23.26
N GLY A 298 20.16 -7.34 22.86
CA GLY A 298 21.46 -6.74 22.64
C GLY A 298 22.26 -6.94 23.92
N LYS A 299 23.38 -7.66 23.82
CA LYS A 299 24.38 -7.68 24.89
C LYS A 299 24.74 -6.22 25.15
N GLN A 300 24.45 -5.74 26.35
CA GLN A 300 25.01 -4.49 26.83
C GLN A 300 26.52 -4.62 26.67
N VAL A 301 27.09 -3.73 25.86
CA VAL A 301 28.54 -3.57 25.76
C VAL A 301 28.93 -2.82 27.04
N GLU A 302 29.59 -3.53 27.95
CA GLU A 302 30.36 -2.93 29.06
C GLU A 302 31.54 -2.12 28.52
#